data_AF-A0A382RQJ5-F1
#
_entry.id   AF-A0A382RQJ5-F1
#
_cell.length_a   1.000
_cell.length_b   1.000
_cell.length_c   1.000
_cell.angle_alpha   90.00
_cell.angle_beta   90.00
_cell.angle_gamma   90.00
#
_symmetry.space_group_name_H-M   'P 1'
#
loop_
_entity.id
_entity.type
_entity.pdbx_description
1 polymer ?
#
loop_
_entity_poly.entity_id
_entity_poly.type
_entity_poly.pdbx_seq_one_letter_code
_entity_poly.pdbx_strand_id
1 'polypeptide(L)'
;MNYRTEIDGLRALAVLPVILFHAGFELFSGGFVGVDVFFVISGYLITTIIISEMAKGKFSIMNFYERRARRILPALFFVMLVCLPFAWFWLIPSDLRDFGQSLVAVSTFSFS
;
A
#
# COMPACT_ATOMS: atom_id res chain seq x y z
N MET A 1 15.89 -3.61 -19.23
CA MET A 1 14.92 -3.56 -18.10
C MET A 1 14.52 -5.00 -17.81
N ASN A 2 15.22 -5.70 -16.92
CA ASN A 2 14.81 -7.05 -16.52
C ASN A 2 13.78 -6.92 -15.40
N TYR A 3 12.50 -7.03 -15.76
CA TYR A 3 11.38 -7.11 -14.83
C TYR A 3 11.53 -8.43 -14.06
N ARG A 4 11.95 -8.37 -12.79
CA ARG A 4 12.14 -9.58 -11.96
C ARG A 4 10.80 -10.01 -11.36
N THR A 5 9.99 -10.65 -12.19
CA THR A 5 8.65 -11.19 -11.88
C THR A 5 8.64 -12.09 -10.65
N GLU A 6 9.75 -12.80 -10.41
CA GLU A 6 9.97 -13.69 -9.26
C GLU A 6 9.71 -13.01 -7.91
N ILE A 7 10.01 -11.72 -7.83
CA ILE A 7 9.95 -10.95 -6.59
C ILE A 7 8.55 -10.38 -6.36
N ASP A 8 7.86 -9.96 -7.41
CA ASP A 8 6.44 -9.58 -7.32
C ASP A 8 5.59 -10.78 -6.88
N GLY A 9 5.98 -12.01 -7.29
CA GLY A 9 5.36 -13.25 -6.81
C GLY A 9 5.55 -13.48 -5.31
N LEU A 10 6.74 -13.19 -4.76
CA LEU A 10 7.01 -13.32 -3.32
C LEU A 10 6.21 -12.29 -2.51
N ARG A 11 6.01 -11.07 -3.03
CA ARG A 11 5.12 -10.07 -2.42
C ARG A 11 3.67 -10.54 -2.42
N ALA A 12 3.20 -11.15 -3.50
CA ALA A 12 1.83 -11.70 -3.57
C ALA A 12 1.62 -12.80 -2.52
N LEU A 13 2.62 -13.68 -2.33
CA LEU A 13 2.58 -14.72 -1.31
C LEU A 13 2.53 -14.15 0.12
N ALA A 14 3.31 -13.10 0.39
CA ALA A 14 3.34 -12.43 1.69
C ALA A 14 2.05 -11.67 2.04
N VAL A 15 1.21 -11.35 1.06
CA VAL A 15 -0.11 -10.71 1.28
C VAL A 15 -1.21 -11.73 1.62
N LEU A 16 -1.03 -13.01 1.26
CA LEU A 16 -2.05 -14.05 1.51
C LEU A 16 -2.45 -14.18 2.99
N PRO A 17 -1.51 -14.20 3.97
CA PRO A 17 -1.88 -14.26 5.39
C PRO A 17 -2.64 -13.01 5.86
N VAL A 18 -2.36 -11.84 5.27
CA VAL A 18 -3.04 -10.56 5.60
C VAL A 18 -4.50 -10.58 5.11
N ILE A 19 -4.73 -11.12 3.91
CA ILE A 19 -6.08 -11.29 3.34
C ILE A 19 -6.86 -12.34 4.13
N LEU A 20 -6.24 -13.49 4.43
CA LEU A 20 -6.88 -14.58 5.19
C LEU A 20 -7.28 -14.14 6.61
N PHE A 21 -6.48 -13.26 7.24
CA PHE A 21 -6.83 -12.64 8.52
C PHE A 21 -8.08 -11.75 8.43
N HIS A 22 -8.15 -10.87 7.44
CA HIS A 22 -9.32 -10.00 7.25
C HIS A 22 -10.57 -10.77 6.78
N ALA A 23 -10.41 -11.96 6.18
CA ALA A 23 -11.51 -12.80 5.73
C ALA A 23 -12.24 -13.57 6.86
N GLY A 24 -11.89 -13.34 8.14
CA GLY A 24 -12.62 -13.90 9.29
C GLY A 24 -12.15 -15.29 9.74
N PHE A 25 -10.98 -15.75 9.31
CA PHE A 25 -10.37 -16.95 9.87
C PHE A 25 -9.68 -16.62 11.20
N GLU A 26 -10.41 -16.77 12.31
CA GLU A 26 -9.92 -16.56 13.68
C GLU A 26 -8.75 -17.50 14.09
N LEU A 27 -8.45 -18.54 13.30
CA LEU A 27 -7.34 -19.45 13.54
C LEU A 27 -5.95 -18.77 13.43
N PHE A 28 -5.89 -17.57 12.84
CA PHE A 28 -4.69 -16.76 12.74
C PHE A 28 -4.83 -15.49 13.59
N SER A 29 -4.73 -15.58 14.92
CA SER A 29 -4.51 -14.37 15.75
C SER A 29 -3.21 -13.61 15.39
N GLY A 30 -2.38 -14.19 14.51
CA GLY A 30 -1.15 -13.64 13.94
C GLY A 30 -1.30 -12.85 12.62
N GLY A 31 -2.43 -12.20 12.35
CA GLY A 31 -2.56 -11.28 11.20
C GLY A 31 -1.45 -10.22 11.11
N PHE A 32 -0.98 -9.77 12.28
CA PHE A 32 0.19 -8.89 12.42
C PHE A 32 1.49 -9.49 11.86
N VAL A 33 1.69 -10.80 12.01
CA VAL A 33 2.89 -11.49 11.49
C VAL A 33 2.93 -11.42 9.96
N GLY A 34 1.77 -11.54 9.30
CA GLY A 34 1.69 -11.37 7.85
C GLY A 34 2.07 -9.97 7.40
N VAL A 35 1.63 -8.95 8.14
CA VAL A 35 1.98 -7.54 7.89
C VAL A 35 3.47 -7.31 8.09
N ASP A 36 4.05 -7.79 9.20
CA ASP A 36 5.47 -7.66 9.50
C ASP A 36 6.34 -8.33 8.44
N VAL A 37 6.00 -9.56 8.05
CA VAL A 37 6.72 -10.30 6.98
C VAL A 37 6.62 -9.57 5.65
N PHE A 38 5.45 -9.03 5.29
CA PHE A 38 5.28 -8.23 4.08
C PHE A 38 6.17 -6.97 4.07
N PHE A 39 6.23 -6.26 5.20
CA PHE A 39 7.09 -5.08 5.34
C PHE A 39 8.57 -5.43 5.27
N VAL A 40 9.02 -6.49 5.95
CA VAL A 40 10.42 -6.95 5.93
C VAL A 40 10.85 -7.34 4.52
N ILE A 41 10.04 -8.15 3.81
CA ILE A 41 10.33 -8.57 2.42
C ILE A 41 10.37 -7.35 1.49
N SER A 42 9.41 -6.43 1.64
CA SER A 42 9.38 -5.20 0.85
C SER A 42 10.61 -4.32 1.10
N GLY A 43 11.05 -4.18 2.36
CA GLY A 43 12.23 -3.42 2.73
C GLY A 43 13.54 -4.01 2.19
N TYR A 44 13.71 -5.32 2.31
CA TYR A 44 14.84 -6.05 1.74
C TYR A 44 14.94 -5.85 0.22
N LEU A 45 13.80 -5.95 -0.47
CA LEU A 45 13.73 -5.75 -1.91
C LEU A 45 14.11 -4.33 -2.33
N ILE A 46 13.49 -3.32 -1.69
CA ILE A 46 13.74 -1.92 -2.01
C ILE A 46 15.24 -1.62 -1.85
N THR A 47 15.83 -2.07 -0.74
CA THR A 47 17.26 -1.90 -0.47
C THR A 47 18.13 -2.56 -1.54
N THR A 48 17.80 -3.79 -1.95
CA THR A 48 18.53 -4.51 -3.00
C THR A 48 18.45 -3.80 -4.36
N ILE A 49 17.29 -3.26 -4.72
CA ILE A 49 17.11 -2.47 -5.95
C ILE A 49 17.96 -1.19 -5.89
N ILE A 50 17.92 -0.47 -4.77
CA ILE A 50 18.72 0.75 -4.56
C ILE A 50 20.21 0.45 -4.74
N ILE A 51 20.72 -0.59 -4.05
CA ILE A 51 22.14 -0.98 -4.15
C ILE A 51 22.51 -1.37 -5.59
N SER A 52 21.65 -2.12 -6.30
CA SER A 52 21.91 -2.51 -7.70
C SER A 52 21.92 -1.33 -8.67
N GLU A 53 21.03 -0.36 -8.49
CA GLU A 53 20.96 0.85 -9.32
C GLU A 53 22.11 1.82 -8.99
N MET A 54 22.52 1.89 -7.73
CA MET A 54 23.69 2.66 -7.28
C MET A 54 24.98 2.10 -7.88
N ALA A 55 25.15 0.77 -7.85
CA ALA A 55 26.31 0.11 -8.46
C ALA A 55 26.40 0.35 -9.99
N LYS A 56 25.27 0.67 -10.65
CA LYS A 56 25.21 1.01 -12.08
C LYS A 56 25.31 2.51 -12.35
N GLY A 57 25.44 3.35 -11.32
CA GLY A 57 25.49 4.81 -11.45
C GLY A 57 24.19 5.45 -11.98
N LYS A 58 23.07 4.72 -11.98
CA LYS A 58 21.78 5.18 -12.53
C LYS A 58 20.75 5.50 -11.46
N PHE A 59 21.15 5.43 -10.19
CA PHE A 59 20.23 5.64 -9.09
C PHE A 59 19.79 7.11 -8.99
N SER A 60 18.48 7.32 -9.10
CA SER A 60 17.84 8.58 -8.77
C SER A 60 16.70 8.31 -7.80
N ILE A 61 16.81 8.86 -6.59
CA ILE A 61 15.77 8.78 -5.56
C ILE A 61 14.47 9.35 -6.11
N MET A 62 14.54 10.45 -6.87
CA MET A 62 13.37 11.07 -7.50
C MET A 62 12.66 10.11 -8.45
N ASN A 63 13.39 9.45 -9.36
CA ASN A 63 12.81 8.49 -10.30
C ASN A 63 12.20 7.26 -9.59
N PHE A 64 12.80 6.85 -8.47
CA PHE A 64 12.28 5.76 -7.65
C PHE A 64 10.94 6.11 -7.01
N TYR A 65 10.85 7.27 -6.36
CA TYR A 65 9.62 7.75 -5.74
C TYR A 65 8.55 8.10 -6.78
N GLU A 66 8.92 8.70 -7.91
CA GLU A 66 7.99 9.04 -9.00
C GLU A 66 7.31 7.78 -9.55
N ARG A 67 8.07 6.71 -9.81
CA ARG A 67 7.51 5.43 -10.27
C ARG A 67 6.56 4.81 -9.25
N ARG A 68 6.88 4.95 -7.96
CA ARG A 68 6.04 4.43 -6.88
C ARG A 68 4.77 5.25 -6.72
N ALA A 69 4.87 6.58 -6.75
CA ALA A 69 3.75 7.50 -6.72
C ALA A 69 2.81 7.28 -7.91
N ARG A 70 3.34 7.18 -9.14
CA ARG A 70 2.54 6.92 -10.35
C ARG A 70 1.81 5.57 -10.33
N ARG A 71 2.23 4.61 -9.51
CA ARG A 71 1.54 3.32 -9.33
C ARG A 71 0.53 3.33 -8.19
N ILE A 72 0.81 4.02 -7.08
CA ILE A 72 -0.05 4.01 -5.87
C ILE A 72 -1.11 5.11 -5.91
N LEU A 73 -0.76 6.31 -6.37
CA LEU A 73 -1.68 7.45 -6.44
C LEU A 73 -2.95 7.17 -7.26
N PRO A 74 -2.89 6.51 -8.44
CA PRO A 74 -4.11 6.24 -9.21
C PRO A 74 -5.11 5.39 -8.45
N ALA A 75 -4.64 4.35 -7.75
CA ALA A 75 -5.50 3.51 -6.93
C ALA A 75 -6.11 4.29 -5.75
N LEU A 76 -5.31 5.15 -5.11
CA LEU A 76 -5.77 6.01 -4.02
C LEU A 76 -6.86 6.98 -4.48
N PHE A 77 -6.64 7.71 -5.58
CA PHE A 77 -7.65 8.61 -6.14
C PHE A 77 -8.90 7.88 -6.63
N PHE A 78 -8.73 6.70 -7.23
CA PHE A 78 -9.86 5.88 -7.66
C PHE A 78 -10.72 5.45 -6.47
N VAL A 79 -10.12 4.95 -5.39
CA VAL A 79 -10.86 4.58 -4.18
C VAL A 79 -11.56 5.79 -3.56
N MET A 80 -10.90 6.94 -3.46
CA MET A 80 -11.55 8.17 -2.96
C MET A 80 -12.74 8.60 -3.82
N LEU A 81 -12.58 8.60 -5.15
CA LEU A 81 -13.64 8.96 -6.10
C LEU A 81 -14.82 8.01 -6.03
N VAL A 82 -14.58 6.72 -5.81
CA VAL A 82 -15.64 5.73 -5.65
C VAL A 82 -16.29 5.88 -4.28
N CYS A 83 -15.52 6.00 -3.19
CA CYS A 83 -16.10 6.09 -1.85
C CYS A 83 -16.89 7.38 -1.60
N LEU A 84 -16.53 8.51 -2.23
CA LEU A 84 -17.21 9.80 -2.07
C LEU A 84 -18.74 9.77 -2.32
N PRO A 85 -19.25 9.30 -3.48
CA PRO A 85 -20.68 9.22 -3.74
C PRO A 85 -21.37 8.18 -2.85
N PHE A 86 -20.72 7.06 -2.54
CA PHE A 86 -21.31 6.06 -1.62
C PHE A 86 -21.43 6.61 -0.20
N ALA A 87 -20.41 7.31 0.31
CA ALA A 87 -20.46 7.97 1.60
C ALA A 87 -21.58 9.01 1.64
N TRP A 88 -21.68 9.86 0.61
CA TRP A 88 -22.75 10.86 0.53
C TRP A 88 -24.16 10.24 0.54
N PHE A 89 -24.34 9.08 -0.08
CA PHE A 89 -25.65 8.43 -0.20
C PHE A 89 -26.02 7.56 1.01
N TRP A 90 -25.05 7.03 1.74
CA TRP A 90 -25.26 5.98 2.76
C TRP A 90 -24.94 6.41 4.20
N LEU A 91 -24.05 7.39 4.42
CA LEU A 91 -23.63 7.78 5.77
C LEU A 91 -24.55 8.82 6.42
N ILE A 92 -24.67 8.70 7.74
CA ILE A 92 -25.38 9.63 8.62
C ILE A 92 -24.51 10.91 8.79
N PRO A 93 -25.08 12.09 9.07
CA PRO A 93 -24.31 13.34 9.17
C PRO A 93 -23.13 13.33 10.16
N SER A 94 -23.17 12.50 11.22
CA SER A 94 -22.04 12.28 12.13
C SER A 94 -20.86 11.63 11.41
N ASP A 95 -21.14 10.57 10.66
CA ASP A 95 -20.14 9.72 10.03
C ASP A 95 -19.52 10.40 8.80
N LEU A 96 -20.27 11.29 8.14
CA LEU A 96 -19.75 12.14 7.06
C LEU A 96 -18.61 13.04 7.52
N ARG A 97 -18.63 13.47 8.79
CA ARG A 97 -17.58 14.31 9.38
C ARG A 97 -16.29 13.52 9.57
N ASP A 98 -16.41 12.30 10.08
CA ASP A 98 -15.28 11.37 10.27
C ASP A 98 -14.70 10.91 8.92
N PHE A 99 -15.57 10.67 7.93
CA PHE A 99 -15.16 10.39 6.56
C PHE A 99 -14.42 11.57 5.92
N GLY A 100 -14.89 12.79 6.14
CA GLY A 100 -14.21 14.01 5.68
C GLY A 100 -12.83 14.19 6.32
N GLN A 101 -12.71 13.92 7.63
CA GLN A 101 -11.41 13.91 8.32
C GLN A 101 -10.47 12.84 7.76
N SER A 102 -10.99 11.64 7.48
CA SER A 102 -10.23 10.54 6.89
C SER A 102 -9.74 10.87 5.47
N LEU A 103 -10.56 11.54 4.66
CA LEU A 103 -10.18 12.04 3.34
C LEU A 103 -9.03 13.04 3.41
N VAL A 104 -9.11 14.00 4.34
CA VAL A 104 -8.04 15.00 4.55
C VAL A 104 -6.76 14.31 5.04
N ALA A 105 -6.86 13.42 6.02
CA ALA A 105 -5.75 12.62 6.55
C ALA A 105 -5.03 11.82 5.44
N VAL A 106 -5.77 11.08 4.62
CA VAL A 106 -5.22 10.30 3.50
C VAL A 106 -4.60 11.20 2.44
N SER A 107 -5.24 12.32 2.09
CA SER A 107 -4.71 13.24 1.07
C SER A 107 -3.41 13.93 1.49
N THR A 108 -3.25 14.16 2.79
CA THR A 108 -2.05 14.79 3.38
C THR A 108 -1.01 13.77 3.84
N PHE A 109 -1.29 12.47 3.69
CA PHE A 109 -0.51 11.37 4.29
C PHE A 109 -0.29 11.56 5.81
N SER A 110 -1.20 12.26 6.48
CA SER A 110 -1.19 12.47 7.93
C SER A 110 -2.04 11.37 8.55
N PHE A 111 -1.40 10.34 9.09
CA PHE A 111 -2.11 9.29 9.83
C PHE A 111 -2.53 9.88 11.18
N SER A 112 -3.82 10.15 11.36
CA SER A 112 -4.42 10.63 12.62
C SER A 112 -5.10 9.51 13.39
#